data_AF-A0AAE0BER8-F1
#
_entry.id   AF-A0AAE0BER8-F1
#
_cell.length_a   1.000
_cell.length_b   1.000
_cell.length_c   1.000
_cell.angle_alpha   90.00
_cell.angle_beta   90.00
_cell.angle_gamma   90.00
#
_symmetry.space_group_name_H-M   'P 1'
#
loop_
_entity.id
_entity.type
_entity.pdbx_description
1 polymer ?
#
loop_
_entity_poly.entity_id
_entity_poly.type
_entity_poly.pdbx_seq_one_letter_code
_entity_poly.pdbx_strand_id
1 'polypeptide(L)'
;MVGTKRVVLFPPSEEERLYVQGSSSAATNIDDVDLERFPKLAGARRVHCTLHPGDVLYIPPLWFHNVQSDDFSISINYFWRDLPPHLYQPKDLYGNRDPAPAEHAATALTEVTKQLNLLPNDYKQFYLRRAQVELAKMG
;
A
#
# COMPACT_ATOMS: atom_id res chain seq x y z
N MET A 1 8.03 -15.49 -22.50
CA MET A 1 8.68 -15.11 -21.23
C MET A 1 9.62 -16.22 -20.82
N VAL A 2 10.78 -15.91 -20.22
CA VAL A 2 11.81 -16.90 -19.83
C VAL A 2 12.18 -16.72 -18.36
N GLY A 3 12.72 -17.78 -17.74
CA GLY A 3 13.11 -17.81 -16.33
C GLY A 3 11.95 -18.04 -15.37
N THR A 4 12.30 -18.31 -14.11
CA THR A 4 11.36 -18.55 -13.00
C THR A 4 11.37 -17.36 -12.05
N LYS A 5 10.20 -16.98 -11.53
CA LYS A 5 10.08 -15.90 -10.55
C LYS A 5 9.35 -16.35 -9.31
N ARG A 6 9.89 -15.98 -8.15
CA ARG A 6 9.19 -16.08 -6.88
C ARG A 6 8.49 -14.76 -6.60
N VAL A 7 7.20 -14.81 -6.35
CA VAL A 7 6.37 -13.67 -6.00
C VAL A 7 5.76 -13.90 -4.62
N VAL A 8 5.95 -12.94 -3.73
CA VAL A 8 5.29 -12.91 -2.43
C VAL A 8 4.32 -11.74 -2.42
N LEU A 9 3.05 -12.01 -2.14
CA LEU A 9 2.01 -10.99 -2.11
C LEU A 9 1.47 -10.80 -0.68
N PHE A 10 1.10 -9.55 -0.38
CA PHE A 10 0.40 -9.20 0.84
C PHE A 10 -0.91 -8.49 0.50
N PRO A 11 -2.03 -8.89 1.13
CA PRO A 11 -3.30 -8.22 0.91
C PRO A 11 -3.28 -6.79 1.44
N PRO A 12 -4.14 -5.89 0.91
CA PRO A 12 -4.20 -4.49 1.35
C PRO A 12 -4.44 -4.34 2.86
N SER A 13 -5.13 -5.30 3.49
CA SER A 13 -5.38 -5.35 4.93
C SER A 13 -4.12 -5.47 5.78
N GLU A 14 -2.96 -5.83 5.20
CA GLU A 14 -1.70 -5.94 5.91
C GLU A 14 -0.88 -4.65 5.89
N GLU A 15 -1.33 -3.57 5.23
CA GLU A 15 -0.58 -2.31 5.05
C GLU A 15 0.06 -1.78 6.35
N GLU A 16 -0.70 -1.75 7.46
CA GLU A 16 -0.21 -1.29 8.78
C GLU A 16 0.94 -2.14 9.36
N ARG A 17 1.10 -3.38 8.88
CA ARG A 17 2.18 -4.30 9.28
C ARG A 17 3.39 -4.23 8.35
N LEU A 18 3.25 -3.60 7.18
CA LEU A 18 4.26 -3.54 6.14
C LEU A 18 5.15 -2.30 6.20
N TYR A 19 4.92 -1.38 7.13
CA TYR A 19 5.75 -0.18 7.32
C TYR A 19 5.94 0.61 6.01
N VAL A 20 4.83 0.88 5.33
CA VAL A 20 4.79 1.51 4.02
C VAL A 20 5.08 3.01 4.14
N GLN A 21 5.91 3.52 3.23
CA GLN A 21 6.17 4.94 3.02
C GLN A 21 5.91 5.26 1.54
N GLY A 22 4.86 6.03 1.26
CA GLY A 22 4.37 6.19 -0.11
C GLY A 22 3.82 4.85 -0.62
N SER A 23 4.39 4.31 -1.70
CA SER A 23 3.98 3.03 -2.29
C SER A 23 4.94 1.86 -1.99
N SER A 24 5.94 2.06 -1.13
CA SER A 24 6.99 1.07 -0.88
C SER A 24 7.17 0.77 0.61
N SER A 25 7.51 -0.47 0.95
CA SER A 25 7.84 -0.86 2.32
C SER A 25 9.27 -0.47 2.69
N ALA A 26 9.48 -0.03 3.93
CA ALA A 26 10.81 0.16 4.49
C ALA A 26 11.56 -1.17 4.76
N ALA A 27 10.83 -2.30 4.85
CA ALA A 27 11.40 -3.64 5.03
C ALA A 27 11.69 -4.26 3.64
N THR A 28 12.90 -4.05 3.14
CA THR A 28 13.27 -4.41 1.75
C THR A 28 13.56 -5.89 1.54
N ASN A 29 14.08 -6.59 2.55
CA ASN A 29 14.29 -8.04 2.51
C ASN A 29 13.19 -8.73 3.32
N ILE A 30 12.30 -9.45 2.64
CA ILE A 30 11.15 -10.12 3.25
C ILE A 30 11.43 -11.56 3.71
N ASP A 31 12.58 -12.12 3.34
CA ASP A 31 13.00 -13.46 3.75
C ASP A 31 13.87 -13.43 5.00
N ASP A 32 14.63 -12.34 5.16
CA ASP A 32 15.48 -12.09 6.32
C ASP A 32 15.20 -10.67 6.85
N VAL A 33 14.12 -10.59 7.61
CA VAL A 33 13.59 -9.33 8.15
C VAL A 33 14.22 -9.06 9.50
N ASP A 34 14.75 -7.86 9.69
CA ASP A 34 15.10 -7.33 11.00
C ASP A 34 13.82 -7.13 11.83
N LEU A 35 13.47 -8.12 12.65
CA LEU A 35 12.28 -8.10 13.50
C LEU A 35 12.41 -7.18 14.72
N GLU A 36 13.60 -6.72 15.06
CA GLU A 36 13.75 -5.67 16.07
C GLU A 36 13.25 -4.33 15.51
N ARG A 37 13.55 -4.07 14.24
CA ARG A 37 13.12 -2.85 13.54
C ARG A 37 11.71 -2.94 12.96
N PHE A 38 11.28 -4.11 12.49
CA PHE A 38 9.99 -4.33 11.84
C PHE A 38 9.14 -5.44 12.49
N PRO A 39 8.89 -5.38 13.81
CA PRO A 39 8.26 -6.49 14.56
C PRO A 39 6.87 -6.90 14.04
N LYS A 40 6.08 -5.96 13.51
CA LYS A 40 4.72 -6.26 13.01
C LYS A 40 4.74 -7.15 11.77
N LEU A 41 5.84 -7.16 11.01
CA LEU A 41 5.94 -7.91 9.76
C LEU A 41 5.89 -9.43 9.99
N ALA A 42 6.31 -9.90 11.18
CA ALA A 42 6.21 -11.31 11.57
C ALA A 42 4.77 -11.84 11.57
N GLY A 43 3.80 -10.95 11.84
CA GLY A 43 2.37 -11.29 11.83
C GLY A 43 1.66 -10.96 10.51
N ALA A 44 2.39 -10.52 9.48
CA ALA A 44 1.79 -10.16 8.19
C ALA A 44 1.41 -11.42 7.41
N ARG A 45 0.16 -11.49 6.95
CA ARG A 45 -0.29 -12.60 6.10
C ARG A 45 0.29 -12.45 4.70
N ARG A 46 0.99 -13.50 4.23
CA ARG A 46 1.59 -13.54 2.89
C ARG A 46 1.11 -14.73 2.07
N VAL A 47 1.06 -14.52 0.75
CA VAL A 47 0.79 -15.56 -0.24
C VAL A 47 2.03 -15.73 -1.10
N HIS A 48 2.47 -16.98 -1.29
CA HIS A 48 3.63 -17.31 -2.11
C HIS A 48 3.18 -17.90 -3.45
N CYS A 49 3.83 -17.46 -4.52
CA CYS A 49 3.62 -17.97 -5.87
C CYS A 49 4.98 -18.12 -6.58
N THR A 50 5.13 -19.19 -7.34
CA THR A 50 6.26 -19.38 -8.25
C THR A 50 5.71 -19.37 -9.67
N LEU A 51 6.18 -18.43 -10.49
CA LEU A 51 5.81 -18.29 -11.89
C LEU A 51 6.85 -18.95 -12.77
N HIS A 52 6.40 -19.89 -13.59
CA HIS A 52 7.16 -20.54 -14.63
C HIS A 52 6.96 -19.86 -15.99
N PRO A 53 7.79 -20.14 -17.00
CA PRO A 53 7.58 -19.65 -18.35
C PRO A 53 6.18 -19.98 -18.89
N GLY A 54 5.39 -18.94 -19.19
CA GLY A 54 4.02 -19.08 -19.69
C GLY A 54 2.93 -18.83 -18.65
N ASP A 55 3.28 -18.87 -17.35
CA ASP A 55 2.34 -18.54 -16.28
C ASP A 55 1.97 -17.05 -16.31
N VAL A 56 0.73 -16.77 -15.91
CA VAL A 56 0.20 -15.40 -15.76
C VAL A 56 -0.31 -15.23 -14.34
N LEU A 57 0.15 -14.17 -13.67
CA LEU A 57 -0.31 -13.78 -12.35
C LEU A 57 -1.17 -12.53 -12.45
N TYR A 58 -2.39 -12.60 -11.94
CA TYR A 58 -3.21 -11.43 -11.69
C TYR A 58 -2.92 -10.89 -10.28
N ILE A 59 -2.57 -9.60 -10.19
CA ILE A 59 -2.38 -8.87 -8.94
C ILE A 59 -3.48 -7.80 -8.89
N PRO A 60 -4.48 -7.92 -7.99
CA PRO A 60 -5.50 -6.88 -7.86
C PRO A 60 -4.89 -5.56 -7.37
N PRO A 61 -5.53 -4.41 -7.66
CA PRO A 61 -5.07 -3.12 -7.15
C PRO A 61 -4.88 -3.13 -5.63
N LEU A 62 -3.94 -2.33 -5.15
CA LEU A 62 -3.55 -2.19 -3.74
C LEU A 62 -2.81 -3.38 -3.11
N TRP A 63 -2.63 -4.51 -3.83
CA TRP A 63 -1.84 -5.62 -3.30
C TRP A 63 -0.34 -5.33 -3.37
N PHE A 64 0.31 -5.39 -2.20
CA PHE A 64 1.76 -5.32 -2.12
C PHE A 64 2.37 -6.61 -2.65
N HIS A 65 3.50 -6.50 -3.33
CA HIS A 65 4.19 -7.65 -3.87
C HIS A 65 5.71 -7.45 -3.87
N ASN A 66 6.43 -8.52 -3.62
CA ASN A 66 7.88 -8.61 -3.79
C ASN A 66 8.16 -9.70 -4.82
N VAL A 67 9.05 -9.41 -5.77
CA VAL A 67 9.39 -10.31 -6.87
C VAL A 67 10.89 -10.54 -6.88
N GLN A 68 11.29 -11.81 -6.82
CA GLN A 68 12.69 -12.23 -6.93
C GLN A 68 12.85 -13.20 -8.09
N SER A 69 13.97 -13.06 -8.81
CA SER A 69 14.42 -14.02 -9.82
C SER A 69 15.77 -14.55 -9.39
N ASP A 70 15.87 -15.87 -9.20
CA ASP A 70 17.12 -16.51 -8.81
C ASP A 70 18.05 -16.71 -10.02
N ASP A 71 17.47 -16.77 -11.22
CA ASP A 71 18.16 -16.86 -12.51
C ASP A 71 17.71 -15.75 -13.47
N PHE A 72 18.38 -15.68 -14.63
CA PHE A 72 17.98 -14.78 -15.71
C PHE A 72 16.51 -14.97 -16.09
N SER A 73 15.75 -13.88 -16.06
CA SER A 73 14.32 -13.89 -16.38
C SER A 73 13.87 -12.66 -17.16
N ILE A 74 12.86 -12.83 -18.02
CA ILE A 74 12.19 -11.75 -18.74
C ILE A 74 10.69 -11.89 -18.52
N SER A 75 10.05 -10.82 -18.02
CA SER A 75 8.60 -10.75 -17.85
C SER A 75 8.04 -9.44 -18.36
N ILE A 76 6.76 -9.47 -18.70
CA ILE A 76 5.99 -8.30 -19.12
C ILE A 76 4.79 -8.22 -18.19
N ASN A 77 4.53 -7.03 -17.65
CA ASN A 77 3.30 -6.72 -16.92
C ASN A 77 2.45 -5.75 -17.75
N TYR A 78 1.14 -5.82 -17.56
CA TYR A 78 0.18 -4.92 -18.18
C TYR A 78 -0.79 -4.41 -17.11
N PHE A 79 -0.85 -3.09 -16.94
CA PHE A 79 -1.79 -2.45 -16.03
C PHE A 79 -3.01 -1.93 -16.80
N TRP A 80 -4.16 -1.99 -16.15
CA TRP A 80 -5.40 -1.40 -16.65
C TRP A 80 -6.16 -0.76 -15.49
N ARG A 81 -7.11 0.12 -15.83
CA ARG A 81 -7.96 0.81 -14.85
C ARG A 81 -9.16 -0.05 -14.50
N ASP A 82 -9.41 -0.23 -13.21
CA ASP A 82 -10.56 -0.94 -12.64
C ASP A 82 -11.68 0.01 -12.18
N LEU A 83 -11.39 1.31 -12.06
CA LEU A 83 -12.32 2.38 -11.71
C LEU A 83 -12.66 3.27 -12.92
N PRO A 84 -13.72 4.11 -12.84
CA PRO A 84 -13.98 5.13 -13.82
C PRO A 84 -12.76 6.06 -14.06
N PRO A 85 -12.41 6.40 -15.32
CA PRO A 85 -11.19 7.15 -15.64
C PRO A 85 -11.02 8.49 -14.91
N HIS A 86 -12.12 9.17 -14.58
CA HIS A 86 -12.11 10.47 -13.90
C HIS A 86 -11.67 10.39 -12.42
N LEU A 87 -11.58 9.19 -11.85
CA LEU A 87 -11.08 8.99 -10.48
C LEU A 87 -9.56 8.87 -10.42
N TYR A 88 -8.88 8.66 -11.55
CA TYR A 88 -7.41 8.62 -11.61
C TYR A 88 -6.82 9.98 -11.93
N GLN A 89 -5.56 10.16 -11.55
CA GLN A 89 -4.81 11.36 -11.89
C GLN A 89 -4.45 11.37 -13.40
N PRO A 90 -4.84 12.40 -14.17
CA PRO A 90 -4.59 12.44 -15.62
C PRO A 90 -3.11 12.37 -16.02
N LYS A 91 -2.20 12.74 -15.10
CA LYS A 91 -0.75 12.78 -15.32
C LYS A 91 0.00 11.62 -14.63
N ASP A 92 -0.72 10.63 -14.09
CA ASP A 92 -0.09 9.43 -13.56
C ASP A 92 0.24 8.45 -14.69
N LEU A 93 1.51 8.45 -15.09
CA LEU A 93 2.04 7.57 -16.15
C LEU A 93 2.38 6.17 -15.63
N TYR A 94 2.61 6.03 -14.33
CA TYR A 94 3.10 4.79 -13.72
C TYR A 94 2.00 3.98 -13.02
N GLY A 95 0.87 4.61 -12.70
CA GLY A 95 -0.23 3.97 -11.97
C GLY A 95 0.04 3.87 -10.46
N ASN A 96 0.95 4.69 -9.94
CA ASN A 96 1.39 4.68 -8.55
C ASN A 96 0.79 5.83 -7.72
N ARG A 97 0.07 6.75 -8.35
CA ARG A 97 -0.60 7.83 -7.62
C ARG A 97 -1.93 7.34 -7.08
N ASP A 98 -2.27 7.83 -5.91
CA ASP A 98 -3.57 7.56 -5.33
C ASP A 98 -4.68 8.15 -6.23
N PRO A 99 -5.87 7.51 -6.25
CA PRO A 99 -7.04 8.10 -6.89
C PRO A 99 -7.30 9.52 -6.37
N ALA A 100 -7.77 10.41 -7.25
CA ALA A 100 -7.96 11.82 -6.93
C ALA A 100 -8.80 12.08 -5.66
N PRO A 101 -9.89 11.33 -5.39
CA PRO A 101 -10.62 11.47 -4.12
C PRO A 101 -9.77 11.15 -2.88
N ALA A 102 -8.88 10.17 -2.95
CA ALA A 102 -8.02 9.79 -1.84
C ALA A 102 -6.97 10.87 -1.55
N GLU A 103 -6.34 11.44 -2.59
CA GLU A 103 -5.40 12.57 -2.41
C GLU A 103 -6.10 13.82 -1.86
N HIS A 104 -7.33 14.11 -2.31
CA HIS A 104 -8.13 15.20 -1.76
C HIS A 104 -8.48 14.97 -0.29
N ALA A 105 -8.85 13.74 0.09
CA ALA A 105 -9.12 13.39 1.48
C ALA A 105 -7.85 13.53 2.35
N ALA A 106 -6.69 13.09 1.86
CA ALA A 106 -5.41 13.26 2.56
C ALA A 106 -5.04 14.74 2.76
N THR A 107 -5.29 15.58 1.74
CA THR A 107 -5.09 17.04 1.83
C THR A 107 -6.02 17.66 2.86
N ALA A 108 -7.30 17.28 2.88
CA ALA A 108 -8.27 17.75 3.86
C ALA A 108 -7.87 17.36 5.29
N LEU A 109 -7.39 16.13 5.50
CA LEU A 109 -6.89 15.66 6.81
C LEU A 109 -5.67 16.48 7.28
N THR A 110 -4.79 16.86 6.36
CA THR A 110 -3.65 17.73 6.66
C THR A 110 -4.13 19.09 7.16
N GLU A 111 -5.16 19.67 6.53
CA GLU A 111 -5.73 20.94 6.97
C GLU A 111 -6.44 20.83 8.33
N VAL A 112 -7.22 19.77 8.55
CA VAL A 112 -7.82 19.48 9.87
C VAL A 112 -6.74 19.39 10.94
N THR A 113 -5.63 18.72 10.66
CA THR A 113 -4.50 18.59 11.58
C THR A 113 -3.90 19.95 11.94
N LYS A 114 -3.74 20.85 10.96
CA LYS A 114 -3.25 22.22 11.22
C LYS A 114 -4.19 22.99 12.15
N GLN A 115 -5.50 22.91 11.94
CA GLN A 115 -6.48 23.61 12.78
C GLN A 115 -6.49 23.06 14.21
N LEU A 116 -6.46 21.73 14.38
CA LEU A 116 -6.44 21.10 15.70
C LEU A 116 -5.14 21.37 16.48
N ASN A 117 -4.02 21.62 15.79
CA ASN A 117 -2.76 21.99 16.42
C ASN A 117 -2.76 23.41 17.04
N LEU A 118 -3.76 24.24 16.73
CA LEU A 118 -3.95 25.54 17.39
C LEU A 118 -4.53 25.43 18.80
N LEU A 119 -5.10 24.27 19.14
CA LEU A 119 -5.75 24.03 20.43
C LEU A 119 -4.75 23.49 21.47
N PRO A 120 -4.97 23.77 22.77
CA PRO A 120 -4.27 23.07 23.84
C PRO A 120 -4.44 21.54 23.74
N ASN A 121 -3.47 20.79 24.25
CA ASN A 121 -3.40 19.34 24.03
C ASN A 121 -4.68 18.59 24.41
N ASP A 122 -5.30 18.93 25.54
CA ASP A 122 -6.50 18.23 26.03
C ASP A 122 -7.70 18.42 25.09
N TYR A 123 -7.88 19.63 24.56
CA TYR A 123 -8.91 19.95 23.57
C TYR A 123 -8.64 19.22 22.26
N LYS A 124 -7.40 19.25 21.77
CA LYS A 124 -6.98 18.52 20.58
C LYS A 124 -7.29 17.02 20.69
N GLN A 125 -6.91 16.38 21.80
CA GLN A 125 -7.18 14.95 22.02
C GLN A 125 -8.68 14.63 22.05
N PHE A 126 -9.48 15.47 22.72
CA PHE A 126 -10.94 15.32 22.77
C PHE A 126 -11.55 15.36 21.36
N TYR A 127 -11.20 16.36 20.54
CA TYR A 127 -11.74 16.50 19.20
C TYR A 127 -11.21 15.47 18.20
N LEU A 128 -9.97 15.01 18.34
CA LEU A 128 -9.43 13.89 17.55
C LEU A 128 -10.23 12.61 17.79
N ARG A 129 -10.50 12.28 19.05
CA ARG A 129 -11.30 11.08 19.38
C ARG A 129 -12.72 11.19 18.84
N ARG A 130 -13.34 12.37 18.90
CA ARG A 130 -14.66 12.61 18.31
C ARG A 130 -14.64 12.43 16.78
N ALA A 131 -13.62 12.93 16.09
CA ALA A 131 -13.46 12.75 14.65
C ALA A 131 -13.28 11.27 14.27
N GLN A 132 -12.49 10.51 15.03
CA GLN A 132 -12.32 9.07 14.83
C GLN A 132 -13.66 8.30 14.93
N VAL A 133 -14.51 8.64 15.90
CA VAL A 133 -15.83 8.02 16.05
C VAL A 133 -16.73 8.33 14.86
N GLU A 134 -16.69 9.55 14.33
CA GLU A 134 -17.48 9.88 13.12
C GLU A 134 -16.96 9.16 11.88
N LEU A 135 -15.64 9.08 11.71
CA LEU A 135 -15.04 8.33 10.59
C LEU A 135 -15.37 6.84 10.65
N ALA A 136 -15.40 6.24 11.84
CA ALA A 136 -15.76 4.84 12.03
C ALA A 136 -17.22 4.52 11.64
N LYS A 137 -18.11 5.51 11.52
CA LYS A 137 -19.48 5.31 11.02
C LYS A 137 -19.58 5.25 9.49
N MET A 138 -18.52 5.64 8.77
CA MET A 138 -18.53 5.70 7.30
C MET A 138 -18.20 4.36 6.64
N GLY A 139 -17.67 3.38 7.38
CA GLY A 139 -17.36 2.02 6.92
C GLY A 139 -18.28 0.98 7.55
#